data_AF-A0A6C0KBF5-F1
#
_entry.id   AF-A0A6C0KBF5-F1
#
_cell.length_a   1.000
_cell.length_b   1.000
_cell.length_c   1.000
_cell.angle_alpha   90.00
_cell.angle_beta   90.00
_cell.angle_gamma   90.00
#
_symmetry.space_group_name_H-M   'P 1'
#
loop_
_entity.id
_entity.type
_entity.pdbx_description
1 polymer ?
#
loop_
_entity_poly.entity_id
_entity_poly.type
_entity_poly.pdbx_seq_one_letter_code
_entity_poly.pdbx_strand_id
1 'polypeptide(L)'
;METVSDPDTYEPSLNKDGVYVDTLSFAWPLEGLRCNCGTRREHSYSSRSKFLAHTKTKGHRAWLVDLTNNKLNYYNRLVKSEETVKTQQLMLTELSNRIAQDSVVISALTNLVQPQSASGMYSLD
;
A
#
# COMPACT_ATOMS: atom_id res chain seq x y z
N MET A 1 -42.19 0.71 6.62
CA MET A 1 -41.13 0.37 5.66
C MET A 1 -40.13 -0.48 6.43
N GLU A 2 -40.21 -1.80 6.30
CA GLU A 2 -39.20 -2.70 6.89
C GLU A 2 -37.93 -2.55 6.07
N THR A 3 -36.86 -2.09 6.70
CA THR A 3 -35.54 -2.10 6.10
C THR A 3 -35.03 -3.54 6.16
N VAL A 4 -34.98 -4.22 5.02
CA VAL A 4 -34.25 -5.50 4.90
C VAL A 4 -32.79 -5.16 5.19
N SER A 5 -32.26 -5.64 6.31
CA SER A 5 -30.86 -5.46 6.68
C SER A 5 -30.05 -6.60 6.08
N ASP A 6 -28.90 -6.28 5.50
CA ASP A 6 -28.00 -7.33 5.03
C ASP A 6 -27.36 -8.08 6.21
N PRO A 7 -27.07 -9.39 6.05
CA PRO A 7 -26.30 -10.15 7.04
C PRO A 7 -24.89 -9.58 7.20
N ASP A 8 -24.44 -9.47 8.45
CA ASP A 8 -23.10 -9.01 8.78
C ASP A 8 -22.01 -9.93 8.21
N THR A 9 -20.81 -9.38 8.02
CA THR A 9 -19.65 -10.13 7.55
C THR A 9 -18.72 -10.46 8.72
N TYR A 10 -18.34 -11.73 8.82
CA TYR A 10 -17.40 -12.22 9.81
C TYR A 10 -16.01 -11.63 9.62
N GLU A 11 -15.43 -11.15 10.73
CA GLU A 11 -14.06 -10.68 10.81
C GLU A 11 -13.29 -11.46 11.89
N PRO A 12 -12.17 -12.12 11.55
CA PRO A 12 -11.34 -12.81 12.53
C PRO A 12 -10.55 -11.80 13.37
N SER A 13 -10.20 -12.20 14.59
CA SER A 13 -9.41 -11.36 15.51
C SER A 13 -7.94 -11.74 15.48
N LEU A 14 -7.06 -10.85 15.92
CA LEU A 14 -5.64 -11.15 16.11
C LEU A 14 -5.40 -11.68 17.52
N ASN A 15 -4.63 -12.76 17.63
CA ASN A 15 -4.10 -13.20 18.92
C ASN A 15 -2.86 -12.38 19.31
N LYS A 16 -2.27 -12.69 20.47
CA LYS A 16 -1.06 -12.02 20.99
C LYS A 16 0.15 -12.16 20.08
N ASP A 17 0.21 -13.22 19.27
CA ASP A 17 1.29 -13.50 18.33
C ASP A 17 1.06 -12.84 16.96
N GLY A 18 -0.02 -12.06 16.80
CA GLY A 18 -0.36 -11.37 15.57
C GLY A 18 -0.90 -12.28 14.46
N VAL A 19 -1.35 -13.50 14.82
CA VAL A 19 -1.98 -14.48 13.93
C VAL A 19 -3.49 -14.32 13.98
N TYR A 20 -4.16 -14.42 12.82
CA TYR A 20 -5.62 -14.39 12.77
C TYR A 20 -6.22 -15.67 13.37
N VAL A 21 -7.15 -15.49 14.30
CA VAL A 21 -7.83 -16.56 15.04
C VAL A 21 -9.34 -16.32 15.07
N ASP A 22 -10.08 -17.42 15.15
CA ASP A 22 -11.53 -17.36 15.28
C ASP A 22 -11.96 -16.85 16.65
N THR A 23 -12.65 -15.71 16.67
CA THR A 23 -13.23 -15.16 17.90
C THR A 23 -14.66 -14.72 17.61
N LEU A 24 -15.62 -15.29 18.34
CA LEU A 24 -17.05 -15.00 18.21
C LEU A 24 -17.59 -14.51 19.55
N SER A 25 -17.20 -13.29 19.92
CA SER A 25 -17.56 -12.65 21.20
C SER A 25 -18.83 -11.78 21.13
N PHE A 26 -19.59 -11.83 20.03
CA PHE A 26 -20.82 -11.05 19.83
C PHE A 26 -22.09 -11.90 19.90
N ALA A 27 -23.21 -11.23 20.18
CA ALA A 27 -24.54 -11.78 20.06
C ALA A 27 -24.83 -12.14 18.59
N TRP A 28 -25.48 -13.28 18.35
CA TRP A 28 -25.70 -13.73 16.97
C TRP A 28 -26.63 -12.78 16.19
N PRO A 29 -26.24 -12.28 15.00
CA PRO A 29 -27.06 -11.37 14.22
C PRO A 29 -28.34 -12.05 13.73
N LEU A 30 -29.45 -11.31 13.74
CA LEU A 30 -30.77 -11.82 13.29
C LEU A 30 -30.75 -12.25 11.83
N GLU A 31 -30.08 -11.48 10.97
CA GLU A 31 -29.93 -11.74 9.54
C GLU A 31 -28.89 -12.83 9.22
N GLY A 32 -28.21 -13.36 10.25
CA GLY A 32 -27.11 -14.30 10.12
C GLY A 32 -25.77 -13.64 9.84
N LEU A 33 -24.77 -14.46 9.54
CA LEU A 33 -23.37 -14.02 9.40
C LEU A 33 -22.74 -14.62 8.13
N ARG A 34 -22.02 -13.84 7.34
CA ARG A 34 -21.31 -14.29 6.13
C ARG A 34 -19.82 -14.53 6.43
N CYS A 35 -19.20 -15.56 5.85
CA CYS A 35 -17.73 -15.71 5.86
C CYS A 35 -17.15 -15.46 4.47
N ASN A 36 -16.13 -14.60 4.40
CA ASN A 36 -15.40 -14.32 3.16
C ASN A 36 -14.51 -15.47 2.67
N CYS A 37 -14.31 -16.48 3.51
CA CYS A 37 -13.61 -17.71 3.16
C CYS A 37 -14.45 -18.67 2.29
N GLY A 38 -15.77 -18.49 2.25
CA GLY A 38 -16.69 -19.35 1.50
C GLY A 38 -16.64 -19.08 0.00
N THR A 39 -16.89 -20.11 -0.79
CA THR A 39 -16.89 -20.03 -2.27
C THR A 39 -18.06 -19.20 -2.82
N ARG A 40 -19.13 -19.01 -2.02
CA ARG A 40 -20.32 -18.24 -2.38
C ARG A 40 -20.40 -17.00 -1.51
N ARG A 41 -20.14 -15.81 -2.10
CA ARG A 41 -20.23 -14.51 -1.41
C ARG A 41 -21.60 -14.20 -0.79
N GLU A 42 -22.65 -14.79 -1.36
CA GLU A 42 -24.03 -14.60 -0.87
C GLU A 42 -24.44 -15.58 0.23
N HIS A 43 -23.59 -16.53 0.61
CA HIS A 43 -23.95 -17.49 1.64
C HIS A 43 -23.84 -16.87 3.03
N SER A 44 -24.98 -16.70 3.70
CA SER A 44 -25.06 -16.40 5.12
C SER A 44 -25.36 -17.66 5.93
N TYR A 45 -24.74 -17.75 7.09
CA TYR A 45 -25.02 -18.74 8.11
C TYR A 45 -26.15 -18.20 8.99
N SER A 46 -27.30 -18.88 9.00
CA SER A 46 -28.46 -18.43 9.79
C SER A 46 -28.34 -18.73 11.28
N SER A 47 -27.42 -19.60 11.70
CA SER A 47 -27.24 -19.94 13.11
C SER A 47 -25.78 -20.10 13.50
N ARG A 48 -25.50 -19.78 14.77
CA ARG A 48 -24.16 -19.88 15.36
C ARG A 48 -23.56 -21.27 15.21
N SER A 49 -24.35 -22.33 15.40
CA SER A 49 -23.88 -23.71 15.29
C SER A 49 -23.41 -24.06 13.88
N LYS A 50 -24.12 -23.59 12.84
CA LYS A 50 -23.71 -23.80 11.44
C LYS A 50 -22.40 -23.08 11.13
N PHE A 51 -22.27 -21.85 11.62
CA PHE A 51 -21.04 -21.08 11.46
C PHE A 51 -19.85 -21.71 12.20
N LEU A 52 -20.05 -22.17 13.44
CA LEU A 52 -19.02 -22.88 14.20
C LEU A 52 -18.60 -24.21 13.57
N ALA A 53 -19.51 -24.91 12.90
CA ALA A 53 -19.15 -26.10 12.12
C ALA A 53 -18.28 -25.71 10.92
N HIS A 54 -18.63 -24.60 10.27
CA HIS A 54 -17.88 -24.05 9.15
C HIS A 54 -16.47 -23.58 9.52
N THR A 55 -16.26 -22.89 10.65
CA THR A 55 -14.91 -22.45 11.06
C THR A 55 -13.95 -23.62 11.31
N LYS A 56 -14.48 -24.81 11.60
CA LYS A 56 -13.69 -26.04 11.76
C LYS A 56 -13.26 -26.68 10.43
N THR A 57 -13.80 -26.24 9.30
CA THR A 57 -13.49 -26.81 7.98
C THR A 57 -12.06 -26.47 7.55
N LYS A 58 -11.47 -27.34 6.71
CA LYS A 58 -10.12 -27.11 6.17
C LYS A 58 -10.02 -25.82 5.36
N GLY A 59 -11.06 -25.48 4.60
CA GLY A 59 -11.11 -24.27 3.78
C GLY A 59 -11.03 -23.00 4.61
N HIS A 60 -11.83 -22.91 5.70
CA HIS A 60 -11.78 -21.76 6.60
C HIS A 60 -10.41 -21.61 7.28
N ARG A 61 -9.85 -22.71 7.79
CA ARG A 61 -8.53 -22.69 8.42
C ARG A 61 -7.42 -22.28 7.46
N ALA A 62 -7.47 -22.77 6.22
CA ALA A 62 -6.52 -22.35 5.18
C ALA A 62 -6.64 -20.84 4.90
N TRP A 63 -7.87 -20.32 4.80
CA TRP A 63 -8.10 -18.89 4.62
C TRP A 63 -7.52 -18.02 5.75
N LEU A 64 -7.61 -18.44 7.02
CA LEU A 64 -6.99 -17.70 8.13
C LEU A 64 -5.44 -17.69 8.05
N VAL A 65 -4.86 -18.82 7.66
CA VAL A 65 -3.41 -18.93 7.42
C VAL A 65 -3.00 -18.01 6.27
N ASP A 66 -3.75 -18.01 5.18
CA ASP A 66 -3.51 -17.13 4.03
C ASP A 66 -3.64 -15.65 4.41
N LEU A 67 -4.62 -15.28 5.24
CA LEU A 67 -4.77 -13.92 5.76
C LEU A 67 -3.53 -13.49 6.55
N THR A 68 -3.04 -14.38 7.42
CA THR A 68 -1.85 -14.14 8.25
C THR A 68 -0.60 -13.99 7.39
N ASN A 69 -0.42 -14.90 6.43
CA ASN A 69 0.71 -14.86 5.50
C ASN A 69 0.68 -13.61 4.61
N ASN A 70 -0.49 -13.24 4.10
CA ASN A 70 -0.66 -12.04 3.29
C ASN A 70 -0.34 -10.77 4.06
N LYS A 71 -0.71 -10.69 5.35
CA LYS A 71 -0.32 -9.57 6.22
C LYS A 71 1.20 -9.48 6.37
N LEU A 72 1.86 -10.60 6.66
CA LEU A 72 3.33 -10.64 6.76
C LEU A 72 4.00 -10.24 5.44
N ASN A 73 3.50 -10.76 4.32
CA ASN A 73 3.97 -10.42 2.98
C ASN A 73 3.77 -8.94 2.65
N TYR A 74 2.61 -8.37 3.00
CA TYR A 74 2.32 -6.96 2.82
C TYR A 74 3.29 -6.09 3.62
N TYR A 75 3.51 -6.41 4.89
CA TYR A 75 4.46 -5.69 5.74
C TYR A 75 5.88 -5.72 5.15
N ASN A 76 6.36 -6.90 4.76
CA ASN A 76 7.69 -7.04 4.13
C ASN A 76 7.80 -6.26 2.81
N ARG A 77 6.74 -6.22 2.01
CA ARG A 77 6.68 -5.40 0.79
C ARG A 77 6.71 -3.91 1.09
N LEU A 78 6.01 -3.47 2.13
CA LEU A 78 5.98 -2.07 2.54
C LEU A 78 7.38 -1.61 2.95
N VAL A 79 8.07 -2.37 3.81
CA VAL A 79 9.45 -2.05 4.23
C VAL A 79 10.40 -1.94 3.02
N LYS A 80 10.37 -2.90 2.10
CA LYS A 80 11.18 -2.84 0.87
C LYS A 80 10.82 -1.63 -0.01
N SER A 81 9.55 -1.26 -0.05
CA SER A 81 9.10 -0.09 -0.79
C SER A 81 9.64 1.20 -0.17
N GLU A 82 9.64 1.31 1.16
CA GLU A 82 10.18 2.48 1.87
C GLU A 82 11.70 2.63 1.63
N GLU A 83 12.46 1.53 1.67
CA GLU A 83 13.88 1.52 1.31
C GLU A 83 14.13 1.98 -0.12
N THR A 84 13.31 1.52 -1.06
CA THR A 84 13.38 1.90 -2.47
C THR A 84 13.11 3.40 -2.64
N VAL A 85 12.07 3.93 -2.00
CA VAL A 85 11.73 5.36 -2.06
C VAL A 85 12.86 6.21 -1.50
N LYS A 86 13.43 5.82 -0.36
CA LYS A 86 14.57 6.53 0.25
C LYS A 86 15.78 6.56 -0.69
N THR A 87 16.09 5.43 -1.31
CA THR A 87 17.19 5.33 -2.28
C THR A 87 16.94 6.22 -3.50
N GLN A 88 15.71 6.24 -4.03
CA GLN A 88 15.32 7.10 -5.14
C GLN A 88 15.45 8.59 -4.78
N GLN A 89 15.06 9.00 -3.58
CA GLN A 89 15.20 10.39 -3.11
C GLN A 89 16.68 10.83 -3.06
N LEU A 90 17.57 9.95 -2.61
CA LEU A 90 19.01 10.23 -2.60
C LEU A 90 19.56 10.40 -4.02
N MET A 91 19.22 9.48 -4.92
CA MET A 91 19.63 9.57 -6.33
C MET A 91 19.13 10.85 -7.00
N LEU A 92 17.87 11.24 -6.75
CA LEU A 92 17.31 12.49 -7.28
C LEU A 92 18.06 13.72 -6.76
N THR A 93 18.45 13.72 -5.49
CA THR A 93 19.21 14.80 -4.88
C THR A 93 20.60 14.91 -5.52
N GLU A 94 21.29 13.79 -5.68
CA GLU A 94 22.61 13.73 -6.31
C GLU A 94 22.57 14.21 -7.77
N LEU A 95 21.58 13.72 -8.54
CA LEU A 95 21.38 14.14 -9.93
C LEU A 95 21.06 15.64 -10.03
N SER A 96 20.22 16.16 -9.13
CA SER A 96 19.87 17.59 -9.09
C SER A 96 21.10 18.45 -8.84
N ASN A 97 21.95 18.05 -7.89
CA ASN A 97 23.20 18.75 -7.60
C ASN A 97 24.15 18.73 -8.80
N ARG A 98 24.27 17.59 -9.47
CA ARG A 98 25.12 17.44 -10.66
C ARG A 98 24.65 18.31 -11.81
N ILE A 99 23.34 18.34 -12.08
CA ILE A 99 22.76 19.23 -13.11
C ILE A 99 23.04 20.70 -12.79
N ALA A 100 22.92 21.12 -11.53
CA ALA A 100 23.23 22.48 -11.11
C ALA A 100 24.70 22.82 -11.34
N GLN A 101 25.61 21.91 -10.98
CA GLN A 101 27.04 22.07 -11.19
C GLN A 101 27.40 22.14 -12.68
N ASP A 102 26.87 21.22 -13.49
CA ASP A 102 27.10 21.19 -14.94
C ASP A 102 26.58 22.47 -15.61
N SER A 103 25.45 23.01 -15.15
CA SER A 103 24.89 24.29 -15.65
C SER A 103 25.82 25.47 -15.39
N VAL A 104 26.47 25.51 -14.22
CA VAL A 104 27.47 26.54 -13.89
C VAL A 104 28.69 26.42 -14.80
N VAL A 105 29.21 25.19 -14.99
CA VAL A 105 30.35 24.93 -15.87
C VAL A 105 30.05 25.33 -17.31
N ILE A 106 28.88 24.94 -17.84
CA ILE A 106 28.44 25.31 -19.19
C ILE A 106 28.35 26.83 -19.34
N SER A 107 27.76 27.53 -18.36
CA SER A 107 27.64 28.99 -18.37
C SER A 107 29.01 29.67 -18.38
N ALA A 108 29.94 29.21 -17.55
CA ALA A 108 31.30 29.74 -17.50
C ALA A 108 32.04 29.54 -18.83
N LEU A 109 31.98 28.33 -19.40
CA LEU A 109 32.60 28.02 -20.69
C LEU A 109 31.96 28.81 -21.83
N THR A 110 30.65 28.98 -21.82
CA THR A 110 29.93 29.78 -22.82
C THR A 110 30.40 31.22 -22.80
N ASN A 111 30.56 31.83 -21.61
CA ASN A 111 31.08 33.20 -21.47
C ASN A 111 32.53 33.35 -21.98
N LEU A 112 33.35 32.30 -21.88
CA LEU A 112 34.73 32.32 -22.40
C LEU A 112 34.81 32.21 -23.92
N VAL A 113 33.81 31.58 -24.56
CA VAL A 113 33.76 31.36 -26.01
C VAL A 113 32.98 32.46 -26.72
N GLN A 114 32.15 33.26 -26.01
CA GLN A 114 31.53 34.43 -26.62
C GLN A 114 32.60 35.46 -27.02
N PRO A 115 32.67 35.87 -28.30
CA PRO A 115 33.62 36.86 -28.74
C PRO A 115 33.38 38.18 -28.01
N GLN A 116 34.44 38.79 -27.48
CA GLN A 116 34.42 40.18 -27.01
C GLN A 116 34.29 41.12 -28.21
N SER A 117 33.14 41.14 -28.86
CA SER A 117 32.86 41.96 -30.03
C SER A 117 31.59 42.76 -29.77
N ALA A 118 31.75 43.94 -29.15
CA ALA A 118 30.98 45.17 -29.42
C ALA A 118 31.11 46.18 -28.26
N SER A 119 32.33 46.59 -27.88
CA SER A 119 32.52 47.77 -27.02
C SER A 119 33.77 48.51 -27.46
N GLY A 120 33.71 49.15 -28.62
CA GLY A 120 34.85 49.94 -29.11
C GLY A 120 34.82 50.25 -30.59
N MET A 121 33.68 50.62 -31.17
CA MET A 121 33.65 51.30 -32.47
C MET A 121 32.28 51.94 -32.61
N TYR A 122 32.21 53.25 -32.42
CA TYR A 122 31.42 54.24 -33.17
C TYR A 122 31.46 55.55 -32.36
N SER A 123 32.50 56.33 -32.60
CA SER A 123 32.40 57.79 -32.56
C SER A 123 32.90 58.24 -33.93
N LEU A 124 31.95 58.56 -34.81
CA LEU A 124 32.19 59.32 -36.03
C LEU A 124 31.63 60.73 -35.76
N ASP A 125 32.48 61.69 -36.14
CA ASP A 125 32.31 63.14 -36.21
C ASP A 125 32.34 63.95 -34.89
#